data_AF-A0A7Z9YUS9-F1
#
_entry.id   AF-A0A7Z9YUS9-F1
#
_cell.length_a   1.000
_cell.length_b   1.000
_cell.length_c   1.000
_cell.angle_alpha   90.00
_cell.angle_beta   90.00
_cell.angle_gamma   90.00
#
_symmetry.space_group_name_H-M   'P 1'
#
loop_
_entity.id
_entity.type
_entity.pdbx_description
1 polymer ?
#
loop_
_entity_poly.entity_id
_entity_poly.type
_entity_poly.pdbx_seq_one_letter_code
_entity_poly.pdbx_strand_id
1 'polypeptide(L)'
;MLWLTRGSVLTALNKEQEKSMGLSRRRWRRFRRNRRGFYSLIIFAFFFVVSLFAEGISNDVPLLVIYDGQAYFPLVVDYPETTFGGDFETETDYLDPYIQEILTSNGNKIFFPLNRHSYQSINFNIDGPVPSPPTRENIFGTDDRGRDVFARLLYGFRLSVLFGF
;
A
#
# COMPACT_ATOMS: atom_id res chain seq x y z
N MET A 1 27.05 -35.62 -40.86
CA MET A 1 25.59 -35.65 -41.13
C MET A 1 24.76 -36.14 -39.92
N LEU A 2 25.14 -35.82 -38.67
CA LEU A 2 24.44 -36.30 -37.45
C LEU A 2 23.91 -35.18 -36.53
N TRP A 3 24.20 -33.91 -36.84
CA TRP A 3 23.84 -32.77 -36.00
C TRP A 3 22.46 -32.15 -36.34
N LEU A 4 21.96 -32.33 -37.57
CA LEU A 4 20.68 -31.77 -38.03
C LEU A 4 19.44 -32.53 -37.51
N THR A 5 19.60 -33.77 -37.02
CA THR A 5 18.49 -34.62 -36.58
C THR A 5 18.11 -34.41 -35.11
N ARG A 6 19.06 -34.09 -34.21
CA ARG A 6 18.76 -33.88 -32.78
C ARG A 6 17.85 -32.68 -32.51
N GLY A 7 18.04 -31.57 -33.22
CA GLY A 7 17.19 -30.37 -33.05
C GLY A 7 15.74 -30.60 -33.52
N SER A 8 15.56 -31.32 -34.62
CA SER A 8 14.25 -31.72 -35.15
C SER A 8 13.48 -32.61 -34.16
N VAL A 9 14.14 -33.62 -33.60
CA VAL A 9 13.56 -34.55 -32.63
C VAL A 9 13.16 -33.83 -31.33
N LEU A 10 14.01 -32.96 -30.79
CA LEU A 10 13.68 -32.18 -29.59
C LEU A 10 12.49 -31.24 -29.82
N THR A 11 12.38 -30.66 -31.02
CA THR A 11 11.26 -29.78 -31.38
C THR A 11 9.96 -30.56 -31.51
N ALA A 12 9.99 -31.76 -32.09
CA ALA A 12 8.83 -32.65 -32.20
C ALA A 12 8.36 -33.16 -30.82
N LEU A 13 9.28 -33.59 -29.96
CA LEU A 13 8.98 -34.03 -28.59
C LEU A 13 8.35 -32.90 -27.76
N ASN A 14 8.83 -31.67 -27.91
CA ASN A 14 8.27 -30.51 -27.20
C ASN A 14 6.86 -30.13 -27.72
N LYS A 15 6.56 -30.43 -28.99
CA LYS A 15 5.24 -30.20 -29.62
C LYS A 15 4.22 -31.26 -29.21
N GLU A 16 4.64 -32.52 -29.11
CA GLU A 16 3.86 -33.63 -28.53
C GLU A 16 3.56 -33.40 -27.05
N GLN A 17 4.56 -32.98 -26.26
CA GLN A 17 4.37 -32.58 -24.86
C GLN A 17 3.48 -31.34 -24.72
N GLU A 18 3.52 -30.39 -25.66
CA GLU A 18 2.51 -29.33 -25.68
C GLU A 18 1.12 -29.88 -25.90
N LYS A 19 0.95 -30.85 -26.79
CA LYS A 19 -0.34 -31.45 -27.14
C LYS A 19 -0.97 -32.28 -26.01
N SER A 20 -0.20 -32.75 -25.03
CA SER A 20 -0.72 -33.44 -23.83
C SER A 20 -1.04 -32.51 -22.65
N MET A 21 -0.55 -31.27 -22.65
CA MET A 21 -0.82 -30.30 -21.58
C MET A 21 -2.24 -29.70 -21.68
N GLY A 22 -2.88 -29.44 -20.54
CA GLY A 22 -4.14 -28.69 -20.46
C GLY A 22 -4.02 -27.26 -21.04
N LEU A 23 -5.13 -26.73 -21.56
CA LEU A 23 -5.20 -25.43 -22.25
C LEU A 23 -4.59 -24.28 -21.42
N SER A 24 -4.89 -24.20 -20.13
CA SER A 24 -4.38 -23.17 -19.21
C SER A 24 -2.85 -23.23 -19.08
N ARG A 25 -2.28 -24.44 -19.01
CA ARG A 25 -0.83 -24.64 -18.88
C ARG A 25 -0.08 -24.23 -20.15
N ARG A 26 -0.66 -24.46 -21.33
CA ARG A 26 -0.10 -23.98 -22.61
C ARG A 26 -0.16 -22.45 -22.72
N ARG A 27 -1.29 -21.84 -22.34
CA ARG A 27 -1.45 -20.38 -22.32
C ARG A 27 -0.42 -19.71 -21.40
N TRP A 28 -0.23 -20.27 -20.21
CA TRP A 28 0.77 -19.78 -19.25
C TRP A 28 2.21 -19.88 -19.78
N ARG A 29 2.57 -21.01 -20.40
CA ARG A 29 3.89 -21.20 -21.01
C ARG A 29 4.15 -20.18 -22.13
N ARG A 30 3.13 -19.90 -22.96
CA ARG A 30 3.19 -18.88 -24.01
C ARG A 30 3.32 -17.47 -23.43
N PHE A 31 2.58 -17.16 -22.36
CA PHE A 31 2.63 -15.86 -21.67
C PHE A 31 4.01 -15.60 -21.06
N ARG A 32 4.59 -16.58 -20.35
CA ARG A 32 5.95 -16.47 -19.79
C ARG A 32 7.04 -16.22 -20.83
N ARG A 33 6.82 -16.60 -22.10
CA ARG A 33 7.75 -16.32 -23.21
C ARG A 33 7.69 -14.84 -23.64
N ASN A 34 6.57 -14.15 -23.41
CA ASN A 34 6.48 -12.71 -23.61
C ASN A 34 7.11 -11.99 -22.40
N ARG A 35 8.40 -11.66 -22.50
CA ARG A 35 9.16 -11.03 -21.41
C ARG A 35 8.49 -9.75 -20.90
N ARG A 36 8.03 -8.87 -21.81
CA ARG A 36 7.38 -7.60 -21.45
C ARG A 36 6.10 -7.85 -20.66
N GLY A 37 5.22 -8.72 -21.17
CA GLY A 37 3.99 -9.09 -20.47
C GLY A 37 4.24 -9.72 -19.10
N PHE A 38 5.27 -10.55 -18.98
CA PHE A 38 5.63 -11.18 -17.71
C PHE A 38 6.14 -10.17 -16.68
N TYR A 39 7.00 -9.21 -17.07
CA TYR A 39 7.45 -8.14 -16.17
C TYR A 39 6.31 -7.22 -15.76
N SER A 40 5.40 -6.87 -16.67
CA SER A 40 4.21 -6.08 -16.33
C SER A 40 3.34 -6.79 -15.29
N LEU A 41 3.15 -8.12 -15.42
CA LEU A 41 2.42 -8.90 -14.43
C LEU A 41 3.11 -8.86 -13.05
N ILE A 42 4.44 -8.98 -13.00
CA ILE A 42 5.18 -8.92 -11.74
C ILE A 42 5.05 -7.55 -11.08
N ILE A 43 5.27 -6.47 -11.83
CA ILE A 43 5.17 -5.10 -11.30
C ILE A 43 3.75 -4.82 -10.81
N PHE A 44 2.74 -5.20 -11.59
CA PHE A 44 1.35 -5.07 -11.20
C PHE A 44 1.01 -5.86 -9.93
N ALA A 45 1.40 -7.14 -9.88
CA ALA A 45 1.17 -8.00 -8.72
C ALA A 45 1.89 -7.46 -7.48
N PHE A 46 3.11 -6.94 -7.63
CA PHE A 46 3.85 -6.29 -6.55
C PHE A 46 3.08 -5.08 -6.00
N PHE A 47 2.70 -4.12 -6.85
CA PHE A 47 1.93 -2.97 -6.39
C PHE A 47 0.58 -3.37 -5.80
N PHE A 48 -0.05 -4.43 -6.30
CA PHE A 48 -1.32 -4.90 -5.77
C PHE A 48 -1.16 -5.50 -4.37
N VAL A 49 -0.15 -6.34 -4.16
CA VAL A 49 0.16 -6.86 -2.83
C VAL A 49 0.51 -5.73 -1.87
N VAL A 50 1.32 -4.75 -2.30
CA VAL A 50 1.64 -3.57 -1.49
C VAL A 50 0.37 -2.79 -1.14
N SER A 51 -0.54 -2.58 -2.08
CA SER A 51 -1.76 -1.81 -1.84
C SER A 51 -2.76 -2.52 -0.94
N LEU A 52 -2.73 -3.86 -0.82
CA LEU A 52 -3.54 -4.59 0.16
C LEU A 52 -3.19 -4.20 1.60
N PHE A 53 -1.96 -3.74 1.86
CA PHE A 53 -1.51 -3.28 3.18
C PHE A 53 -1.50 -1.75 3.29
N ALA A 54 -2.38 -1.05 2.56
CA ALA A 54 -2.41 0.41 2.52
C ALA A 54 -2.53 1.06 3.90
N GLU A 55 -3.36 0.51 4.79
CA GLU A 55 -3.54 0.99 6.17
C GLU A 55 -2.26 0.89 6.99
N GLY A 56 -1.41 -0.10 6.72
CA GLY A 56 -0.12 -0.26 7.40
C GLY A 56 0.99 0.64 6.83
N ILE A 57 0.82 1.13 5.60
CA ILE A 57 1.81 1.94 4.89
C ILE A 57 1.50 3.43 4.99
N SER A 58 0.23 3.78 4.92
CA SER A 58 -0.28 5.14 4.79
C SER A 58 -1.56 5.32 5.59
N ASN A 59 -1.48 5.93 6.77
CA ASN A 59 -2.63 6.19 7.62
C ASN A 59 -2.36 7.39 8.54
N ASP A 60 -3.40 8.17 8.82
CA ASP A 60 -3.40 9.28 9.80
C ASP A 60 -3.48 8.78 11.25
N VAL A 61 -3.78 7.49 11.44
CA VAL A 61 -3.82 6.81 12.74
C VAL A 61 -2.56 5.95 12.94
N PRO A 62 -1.98 5.89 14.16
CA PRO A 62 -0.79 5.08 14.44
C PRO A 62 -1.11 3.57 14.48
N LEU A 63 -0.08 2.77 14.21
CA LEU A 63 -0.13 1.31 14.29
C LEU A 63 -0.18 0.82 15.74
N LEU A 64 0.54 1.51 16.63
CA LEU A 64 0.69 1.16 18.04
C LEU A 64 0.91 2.43 18.86
N VAL A 65 0.23 2.50 20.00
CA VAL A 65 0.47 3.49 21.04
C VAL A 65 0.75 2.74 22.35
N ILE A 66 1.83 3.11 23.03
CA ILE A 66 2.14 2.68 24.39
C ILE A 66 1.86 3.88 25.29
N TYR A 67 0.82 3.78 26.10
CA TYR A 67 0.39 4.85 27.00
C TYR A 67 0.19 4.30 28.41
N ASP A 68 0.87 4.88 29.41
CA ASP A 68 0.85 4.45 30.82
C ASP A 68 1.11 2.94 31.00
N GLY A 69 2.02 2.39 30.18
CA GLY A 69 2.42 0.99 30.21
C GLY A 69 1.45 0.02 29.51
N GLN A 70 0.36 0.50 28.93
CA GLN A 70 -0.60 -0.29 28.16
C GLN A 70 -0.41 -0.10 26.65
N ALA A 71 -0.65 -1.15 25.87
CA ALA A 71 -0.57 -1.12 24.42
C ALA A 71 -1.97 -0.95 23.81
N TYR A 72 -2.10 0.05 22.94
CA TYR A 72 -3.30 0.37 22.18
C TYR A 72 -3.03 0.20 20.69
N PHE A 73 -4.02 -0.27 19.94
CA PHE A 73 -3.93 -0.52 18.50
C PHE A 73 -4.97 0.33 17.74
N PRO A 74 -4.71 1.63 17.55
CA PRO A 74 -5.69 2.55 16.99
C PRO A 74 -6.16 2.20 15.56
N LEU A 75 -5.33 1.50 14.79
CA LEU A 75 -5.73 1.03 13.45
C LEU A 75 -6.93 0.06 13.44
N VAL A 76 -7.23 -0.58 14.58
CA VAL A 76 -8.26 -1.61 14.70
C VAL A 76 -9.41 -1.17 15.61
N VAL A 77 -9.14 -0.23 16.52
CA VAL A 77 -10.08 0.20 17.56
C VAL A 77 -9.98 1.71 17.70
N ASP A 78 -11.11 2.38 17.63
CA ASP A 78 -11.20 3.82 17.82
C ASP A 78 -11.19 4.14 19.33
N TYR A 79 -10.32 5.05 19.74
CA TYR A 79 -10.20 5.48 21.13
C TYR A 79 -10.56 6.96 21.25
N PRO A 80 -11.37 7.35 22.25
CA PRO A 80 -11.63 8.75 22.52
C PRO A 80 -10.39 9.43 23.12
N GLU A 81 -10.25 10.74 22.94
CA GLU A 81 -9.10 11.50 23.47
C GLU A 81 -8.93 11.37 24.99
N THR A 82 -10.04 11.26 25.73
CA THR A 82 -10.05 11.01 27.17
C THR A 82 -9.28 9.74 27.58
N THR A 83 -9.11 8.77 26.67
CA THR A 83 -8.27 7.57 26.89
C THR A 83 -6.81 7.95 27.13
N PHE A 84 -6.34 8.99 26.45
CA PHE A 84 -4.95 9.46 26.51
C PHE A 84 -4.80 10.72 27.36
N GLY A 85 -5.83 11.07 28.14
CA GLY A 85 -5.83 12.26 29.00
C GLY A 85 -6.21 13.56 28.31
N GLY A 86 -6.82 13.50 27.13
CA GLY A 86 -7.46 14.66 26.49
C GLY A 86 -8.85 14.96 27.06
N ASP A 87 -9.46 16.03 26.56
CA ASP A 87 -10.67 16.62 27.16
C ASP A 87 -11.99 16.15 26.52
N PHE A 88 -11.93 15.52 25.34
CA PHE A 88 -13.13 15.20 24.54
C PHE A 88 -13.41 13.70 24.43
N GLU A 89 -14.69 13.32 24.45
CA GLU A 89 -15.15 11.94 24.20
C GLU A 89 -15.26 11.61 22.69
N THR A 90 -14.62 12.40 21.84
CA THR A 90 -14.53 12.17 20.39
C THR A 90 -13.32 11.33 20.04
N GLU A 91 -13.35 10.70 18.87
CA GLU A 91 -12.21 9.96 18.31
C GLU A 91 -10.94 10.81 18.34
N THR A 92 -9.84 10.18 18.76
CA THR A 92 -8.55 10.86 18.95
C THR A 92 -7.95 11.30 17.61
N ASP A 93 -7.70 12.61 17.45
CA ASP A 93 -6.82 13.09 16.39
C ASP A 93 -5.35 12.91 16.79
N TYR A 94 -4.73 11.83 16.31
CA TYR A 94 -3.33 11.52 16.61
C TYR A 94 -2.33 12.46 15.95
N LEU A 95 -2.76 13.30 15.02
CA LEU A 95 -1.91 14.32 14.38
C LEU A 95 -1.94 15.65 15.14
N ASP A 96 -2.88 15.85 16.07
CA ASP A 96 -2.94 17.04 16.92
C ASP A 96 -1.62 17.19 17.73
N PRO A 97 -0.94 18.35 17.68
CA PRO A 97 0.26 18.61 18.46
C PRO A 97 0.10 18.36 19.97
N TYR A 98 -1.06 18.67 20.56
CA TYR A 98 -1.36 18.45 21.97
C TYR A 98 -1.41 16.96 22.31
N ILE A 99 -2.12 16.16 21.52
CA ILE A 99 -2.17 14.71 21.68
C ILE A 99 -0.78 14.10 21.47
N GLN A 100 -0.02 14.57 20.47
CA GLN A 100 1.35 14.12 20.26
C GLN A 100 2.25 14.41 21.46
N GLU A 101 2.12 15.58 22.09
CA GLU A 101 2.88 15.93 23.29
C GLU A 101 2.58 14.95 24.44
N ILE A 102 1.31 14.63 24.69
CA ILE A 102 0.92 13.67 25.72
C ILE A 102 1.45 12.25 25.42
N LEU A 103 1.28 11.80 24.17
CA LEU A 103 1.66 10.45 23.74
C LEU A 103 3.18 10.24 23.56
N THR A 104 3.96 11.30 23.60
CA THR A 104 5.44 11.23 23.58
C THR A 104 6.09 11.58 24.93
N SER A 105 5.31 12.07 25.88
CA SER A 105 5.75 12.39 27.24
C SER A 105 5.73 11.18 28.16
N ASN A 106 6.38 11.29 29.33
CA ASN A 106 6.29 10.32 30.44
C ASN A 106 6.64 8.86 30.07
N GLY A 107 7.45 8.65 29.03
CA GLY A 107 7.84 7.30 28.58
C GLY A 107 6.85 6.64 27.62
N ASN A 108 5.78 7.34 27.25
CA ASN A 108 4.83 6.93 26.23
C ASN A 108 5.50 6.91 24.84
N LYS A 109 4.95 6.09 23.94
CA LYS A 109 5.49 5.92 22.58
C LYS A 109 4.34 5.79 21.59
N ILE A 110 4.51 6.44 20.44
CA ILE A 110 3.58 6.34 19.31
C ILE A 110 4.35 5.88 18.07
N PHE A 111 3.76 4.94 17.33
CA PHE A 111 4.37 4.35 16.13
C PHE A 111 3.43 4.52 14.93
N PHE A 112 3.79 5.45 14.04
CA PHE A 112 3.05 5.69 12.81
C PHE A 112 3.48 4.78 11.65
N PRO A 113 2.63 4.62 10.63
CA PRO A 113 3.02 4.15 9.31
C PRO A 113 4.10 5.04 8.66
N LEU A 114 4.60 4.59 7.50
CA LEU A 114 5.59 5.34 6.72
C LEU A 114 5.04 6.68 6.22
N ASN A 115 3.76 6.73 5.85
CA ASN A 115 3.06 7.94 5.47
C ASN A 115 1.94 8.23 6.48
N ARG A 116 1.90 9.44 7.04
CA ARG A 116 0.96 9.83 8.10
C ARG A 116 -0.36 10.40 7.57
N HIS A 117 -0.80 9.88 6.42
CA HIS A 117 -1.99 10.35 5.74
C HIS A 117 -2.85 9.18 5.30
N SER A 118 -4.14 9.26 5.57
CA SER A 118 -5.15 8.39 4.96
C SER A 118 -5.60 8.96 3.61
N TYR A 119 -6.41 8.19 2.88
CA TYR A 119 -6.97 8.68 1.62
C TYR A 119 -8.03 9.79 1.80
N GLN A 120 -8.52 9.99 3.03
CA GLN A 120 -9.52 11.01 3.37
C GLN A 120 -8.93 12.22 4.09
N SER A 121 -7.82 12.03 4.84
CA SER A 121 -7.17 13.08 5.63
C SER A 121 -6.84 14.31 4.80
N ILE A 122 -7.18 15.47 5.33
CA ILE A 122 -6.82 16.78 4.76
C ILE A 122 -5.58 17.27 5.52
N ASN A 123 -4.50 17.59 4.81
CA ASN A 123 -3.36 18.25 5.42
C ASN A 123 -3.66 19.75 5.52
N PHE A 124 -3.82 20.25 6.74
CA PHE A 124 -4.03 21.69 7.01
C PHE A 124 -2.73 22.47 7.13
N ASN A 125 -1.59 21.80 7.28
CA ASN A 125 -0.25 22.39 7.45
C ASN A 125 0.47 22.54 6.10
N ILE A 126 -0.23 23.01 5.07
CA ILE A 126 0.33 23.22 3.74
C ILE A 126 0.76 24.68 3.58
N ASP A 127 2.04 24.89 3.25
CA ASP A 127 2.56 26.20 2.88
C ASP A 127 2.11 26.57 1.44
N GLY A 128 1.01 27.32 1.32
CA GLY A 128 0.54 27.89 0.05
C GLY A 128 -0.78 27.33 -0.45
N PRO A 129 -1.12 27.57 -1.74
CA PRO A 129 -2.39 27.11 -2.29
C PRO A 129 -2.39 25.60 -2.57
N VAL A 130 -3.57 25.01 -2.52
CA VAL A 130 -3.83 23.65 -3.01
C VAL A 130 -4.27 23.72 -4.49
N PRO A 131 -3.88 22.75 -5.34
CA PRO A 131 -2.97 21.64 -5.08
C PRO A 131 -1.52 22.08 -4.87
N SER A 132 -0.82 21.45 -3.92
CA SER A 132 0.57 21.77 -3.57
C SER A 132 1.57 20.83 -4.28
N PRO A 133 2.80 21.29 -4.55
CA PRO A 133 3.85 20.45 -5.13
C PRO A 133 4.33 19.37 -4.15
N PRO A 134 5.08 18.35 -4.63
CA PRO A 134 5.72 17.34 -3.77
C PRO A 134 6.57 17.93 -2.64
N THR A 135 6.34 17.46 -1.42
CA THR A 135 7.11 17.79 -0.21
C THR A 135 7.56 16.51 0.52
N ARG A 136 8.25 16.68 1.67
CA ARG A 136 8.62 15.54 2.52
C ARG A 136 7.42 14.94 3.26
N GLU A 137 6.41 15.75 3.53
CA GLU A 137 5.17 15.32 4.18
C GLU A 137 4.22 14.70 3.15
N ASN A 138 4.05 15.35 1.99
CA ASN A 138 3.26 14.85 0.87
C ASN A 138 4.16 14.49 -0.31
N ILE A 139 4.61 13.23 -0.38
CA ILE A 139 5.64 12.76 -1.33
C ILE A 139 5.29 13.06 -2.80
N PHE A 140 4.01 13.04 -3.15
CA PHE A 140 3.51 13.35 -4.50
C PHE A 140 2.71 14.66 -4.57
N GLY A 141 2.74 15.47 -3.50
CA GLY A 141 1.94 16.69 -3.37
C GLY A 141 0.51 16.41 -2.93
N THR A 142 -0.34 17.43 -3.01
CA THR A 142 -1.74 17.33 -2.60
C THR A 142 -2.72 17.55 -3.75
N ASP A 143 -3.95 17.08 -3.58
CA ASP A 143 -5.06 17.38 -4.49
C ASP A 143 -5.66 18.78 -4.24
N ASP A 144 -6.76 19.09 -4.95
CA ASP A 144 -7.52 20.35 -4.87
C ASP A 144 -8.14 20.62 -3.48
N ARG A 145 -8.12 19.63 -2.59
CA ARG A 145 -8.65 19.71 -1.22
C ARG A 145 -7.56 19.61 -0.15
N GLY A 146 -6.29 19.53 -0.54
CA GLY A 146 -5.17 19.36 0.40
C GLY A 146 -4.98 17.92 0.89
N ARG A 147 -5.53 16.91 0.21
CA ARG A 147 -5.32 15.50 0.56
C ARG A 147 -4.07 14.95 -0.11
N ASP A 148 -3.39 14.03 0.56
CA ASP A 148 -2.16 13.41 0.07
C ASP A 148 -2.39 12.57 -1.21
N VAL A 149 -1.67 12.89 -2.29
CA VAL A 149 -1.83 12.19 -3.57
C VAL A 149 -1.30 10.75 -3.50
N PHE A 150 -0.24 10.49 -2.74
CA PHE A 150 0.34 9.15 -2.61
C PHE A 150 -0.65 8.19 -1.93
N ALA A 151 -1.22 8.59 -0.80
CA ALA A 151 -2.28 7.85 -0.12
C ALA A 151 -3.44 7.57 -1.07
N ARG A 152 -3.95 8.58 -1.76
CA ARG A 152 -5.07 8.41 -2.71
C ARG A 152 -4.76 7.42 -3.83
N LEU A 153 -3.54 7.43 -4.38
CA LEU A 153 -3.13 6.47 -5.40
C LEU A 153 -3.04 5.06 -4.84
N LEU A 154 -2.47 4.88 -3.64
CA LEU A 154 -2.33 3.57 -3.00
C LEU A 154 -3.69 2.91 -2.73
N TYR A 155 -4.58 3.65 -2.06
CA TYR A 155 -5.93 3.17 -1.73
C TYR A 155 -6.81 3.03 -2.98
N GLY A 156 -6.76 4.01 -3.89
CA GLY A 156 -7.53 4.00 -5.12
C GLY A 156 -7.13 2.88 -6.08
N PHE A 157 -5.83 2.56 -6.15
CA PHE A 157 -5.33 1.42 -6.92
C PHE A 157 -5.85 0.09 -6.36
N ARG A 158 -5.79 -0.11 -5.04
CA ARG A 158 -6.39 -1.29 -4.39
C ARG A 158 -7.87 -1.44 -4.76
N LEU A 159 -8.66 -0.37 -4.57
CA LEU A 159 -10.09 -0.41 -4.81
C LEU A 159 -10.41 -0.72 -6.29
N SER A 160 -9.69 -0.09 -7.22
CA SER A 160 -9.85 -0.31 -8.66
C SER A 160 -9.61 -1.77 -9.05
N VAL A 161 -8.56 -2.39 -8.50
CA VAL A 161 -8.21 -3.78 -8.81
C VAL A 161 -9.19 -4.76 -8.17
N LEU A 162 -9.57 -4.55 -6.90
CA LEU A 162 -10.55 -5.42 -6.23
C LEU A 162 -11.93 -5.36 -6.88
N PHE A 163 -12.33 -4.20 -7.39
CA PHE A 163 -13.62 -4.04 -8.08
C PHE A 163 -13.60 -4.58 -9.52
N GLY A 164 -12.44 -4.53 -10.18
CA GLY A 164 -12.31 -4.94 -11.59
C GLY A 164 -12.17 -6.46 -11.84
N PHE A 165 -12.09 -7.27 -10.77
CA PHE A 165 -12.03 -8.73 -10.82
C PHE A 165 -13.41 -9.37 -10.61
#